data_AF-A0A0S4L686-F1
#
_entry.id   AF-A0A0S4L686-F1
#
_cell.length_a   1.000
_cell.length_b   1.000
_cell.length_c   1.000
_cell.angle_alpha   90.00
_cell.angle_beta   90.00
_cell.angle_gamma   90.00
#
_symmetry.space_group_name_H-M   'P 1'
#
loop_
_entity.id
_entity.type
_entity.pdbx_description
1 polymer ?
#
loop_
_entity_poly.entity_id
_entity_poly.type
_entity_poly.pdbx_seq_one_letter_code
_entity_poly.pdbx_strand_id
1 'polypeptide(L)'
;MTNKIPCCAERLNLLVPQMIQAVSEAAAYHVACQYVTEKRVRIAEASDSQISSTVIGNAGLYEQHVNLKDGYLFSACSCSVPEEPLCRHSIAVLLEYHRWSTPQASSTSGIQKESPSRPQTNHSHKPSPLTLQSSVADIKLSEILKFVEWLQPAMKAIEKEQPLPPSPVIEAGEVSAWILAIKSLEDRRRETEDVLATLEAELRDRKAYAGRLTQQLQASVAELKTAQTTTRDLEREVSTYRASLTKLGELTNEVAQYDEQIRMAAREILEKGSHFDKVATSFKEVAEELQAVAKTTPQP
;
A
#
# COMPACT_ATOMS: atom_id res chain seq x y z
N MET A 1 -11.62 2.33 -19.95
CA MET A 1 -12.87 1.57 -19.74
C MET A 1 -14.02 2.53 -19.48
N THR A 2 -15.20 2.34 -20.07
CA THR A 2 -16.39 3.19 -19.86
C THR A 2 -17.60 2.31 -19.59
N ASN A 3 -18.19 2.45 -18.40
CA ASN A 3 -19.33 1.64 -17.99
C ASN A 3 -20.56 2.53 -17.79
N LYS A 4 -21.74 1.96 -18.06
CA LYS A 4 -23.04 2.62 -17.96
C LYS A 4 -23.98 1.73 -17.15
N ILE A 5 -24.47 2.24 -16.02
CA ILE A 5 -25.28 1.47 -15.06
C ILE A 5 -26.61 2.21 -14.84
N PRO A 6 -27.77 1.56 -14.96
CA PRO A 6 -29.04 2.16 -14.56
C PRO A 6 -28.98 2.60 -13.09
N CYS A 7 -29.34 3.85 -12.82
CA CYS A 7 -29.22 4.44 -11.50
C CYS A 7 -30.47 5.26 -11.16
N CYS A 8 -31.11 4.93 -10.04
CA CYS A 8 -32.28 5.66 -9.56
C CYS A 8 -31.93 6.84 -8.64
N ALA A 9 -30.64 7.03 -8.32
CA ALA A 9 -30.21 8.14 -7.49
C ALA A 9 -30.27 9.45 -8.31
N GLU A 10 -30.75 10.52 -7.68
CA GLU A 10 -30.74 11.87 -8.26
C GLU A 10 -29.39 12.58 -8.05
N ARG A 11 -28.63 12.17 -7.02
CA ARG A 11 -27.33 12.73 -6.65
C ARG A 11 -26.36 11.61 -6.27
N LEU A 12 -25.08 11.83 -6.55
CA LEU A 12 -24.01 10.86 -6.27
C LEU A 12 -23.83 10.58 -4.77
N ASN A 13 -24.16 11.52 -3.89
CA ASN A 13 -24.04 11.34 -2.44
C ASN A 13 -25.11 10.40 -1.85
N LEU A 14 -26.17 10.10 -2.62
CA LEU A 14 -27.21 9.14 -2.24
C LEU A 14 -26.81 7.69 -2.54
N LEU A 15 -25.69 7.48 -3.24
CA LEU A 15 -25.12 6.16 -3.48
C LEU A 15 -24.42 5.66 -2.21
N VAL A 16 -25.20 5.09 -1.30
CA VAL A 16 -24.66 4.55 -0.04
C VAL A 16 -23.78 3.32 -0.29
N PRO A 17 -22.78 3.04 0.57
CA PRO A 17 -21.84 1.93 0.39
C PRO A 17 -22.50 0.58 0.11
N GLN A 18 -23.64 0.29 0.75
CA GLN A 18 -24.40 -0.95 0.56
C GLN A 18 -24.96 -1.08 -0.87
N MET A 19 -25.42 0.01 -1.49
CA MET A 19 -25.89 0.02 -2.88
C MET A 19 -24.73 -0.21 -3.84
N ILE A 20 -23.60 0.44 -3.59
CA ILE A 20 -22.38 0.29 -4.39
C ILE A 20 -21.90 -1.17 -4.32
N GLN A 21 -21.89 -1.77 -3.12
CA GLN A 21 -21.50 -3.17 -2.93
C GLN A 21 -22.41 -4.14 -3.70
N ALA A 22 -23.72 -3.89 -3.69
CA ALA A 22 -24.70 -4.77 -4.34
C ALA A 22 -24.54 -4.86 -5.87
N VAL A 23 -23.99 -3.81 -6.49
CA VAL A 23 -23.76 -3.76 -7.94
C VAL A 23 -22.31 -4.04 -8.32
N SER A 24 -21.42 -4.31 -7.37
CA SER A 24 -19.99 -4.51 -7.61
C SER A 24 -19.60 -5.97 -7.45
N GLU A 25 -18.56 -6.39 -8.17
CA GLU A 25 -17.91 -7.67 -7.89
C GLU A 25 -17.27 -7.66 -6.49
N ALA A 26 -17.43 -8.75 -5.72
CA ALA A 26 -16.98 -8.83 -4.33
C ALA A 26 -15.46 -8.58 -4.18
N ALA A 27 -14.65 -9.11 -5.10
CA ALA A 27 -13.20 -8.91 -5.11
C ALA A 27 -12.84 -7.44 -5.39
N ALA A 28 -13.50 -6.81 -6.36
CA ALA A 28 -13.28 -5.42 -6.72
C ALA A 28 -13.69 -4.47 -5.57
N TYR A 29 -14.81 -4.75 -4.91
CA TYR A 29 -15.28 -3.98 -3.75
C TYR A 29 -14.31 -4.07 -2.57
N HIS A 30 -13.78 -5.27 -2.27
CA HIS A 30 -12.80 -5.44 -1.20
C HIS A 30 -11.53 -4.62 -1.43
N VAL A 31 -10.97 -4.67 -2.64
CA VAL A 31 -9.78 -3.88 -3.00
C VAL A 31 -10.09 -2.38 -2.99
N ALA A 32 -11.29 -1.98 -3.41
CA ALA A 32 -11.73 -0.60 -3.34
C ALA A 32 -11.77 -0.08 -1.89
N CYS A 33 -12.29 -0.86 -0.95
CA CYS A 33 -12.25 -0.52 0.48
C CYS A 33 -10.82 -0.34 0.97
N GLN A 34 -9.89 -1.21 0.57
CA GLN A 34 -8.47 -1.06 0.91
C GLN A 34 -7.91 0.28 0.40
N TYR A 35 -8.20 0.66 -0.85
CA TYR A 35 -7.75 1.94 -1.42
C TYR A 35 -8.29 3.16 -0.66
N VAL A 36 -9.54 3.09 -0.17
CA VAL A 36 -10.14 4.13 0.67
C VAL A 36 -9.46 4.18 2.03
N THR A 37 -9.30 3.04 2.72
CA THR A 37 -8.65 2.96 4.05
C THR A 37 -7.21 3.47 4.01
N GLU A 38 -6.47 3.18 2.95
CA GLU A 38 -5.09 3.61 2.75
C GLU A 38 -4.96 5.03 2.16
N LYS A 39 -6.08 5.77 2.01
CA LYS A 39 -6.13 7.15 1.50
C LYS A 39 -5.48 7.31 0.11
N ARG A 40 -5.69 6.31 -0.75
CA ARG A 40 -5.14 6.26 -2.11
C ARG A 40 -6.01 6.98 -3.15
N VAL A 41 -7.17 7.48 -2.75
CA VAL A 41 -8.12 8.20 -3.61
C VAL A 41 -7.98 9.70 -3.40
N ARG A 42 -7.85 10.48 -4.48
CA ARG A 42 -7.85 11.94 -4.46
C ARG A 42 -8.94 12.47 -5.38
N ILE A 43 -9.93 13.12 -4.79
CA ILE A 43 -11.00 13.80 -5.53
C ILE A 43 -10.47 15.17 -5.96
N ALA A 44 -10.41 15.42 -7.27
CA ALA A 44 -9.94 16.68 -7.84
C ALA A 44 -11.09 17.68 -7.96
N GLU A 45 -12.22 17.24 -8.51
CA GLU A 45 -13.44 18.03 -8.65
C GLU A 45 -14.66 17.16 -8.35
N ALA A 46 -15.65 17.72 -7.66
CA ALA A 46 -16.85 16.98 -7.31
C ALA A 46 -18.07 17.90 -7.23
N SER A 47 -19.17 17.44 -7.80
CA SER A 47 -20.50 18.02 -7.74
C SER A 47 -21.52 16.92 -7.43
N ASP A 48 -22.79 17.29 -7.28
CA ASP A 48 -23.86 16.32 -7.00
C ASP A 48 -24.05 15.30 -8.15
N SER A 49 -23.60 15.60 -9.36
CA SER A 49 -23.76 14.74 -10.54
C SER A 49 -22.45 14.29 -11.18
N GLN A 50 -21.29 14.86 -10.83
CA GLN A 50 -20.01 14.54 -11.47
C GLN A 50 -18.86 14.48 -10.46
N ILE A 51 -17.95 13.53 -10.65
CA ILE A 51 -16.70 13.41 -9.89
C ILE A 51 -15.55 13.22 -10.88
N SER A 52 -14.49 14.00 -10.71
CA SER A 52 -13.19 13.83 -11.37
C SER A 52 -12.14 13.55 -10.29
N SER A 53 -11.37 12.49 -10.45
CA SER A 53 -10.50 11.97 -9.39
C SER A 53 -9.31 11.20 -9.92
N THR A 54 -8.32 11.00 -9.05
CA THR A 54 -7.16 10.13 -9.29
C THR A 54 -7.06 9.08 -8.19
N VAL A 55 -6.75 7.84 -8.58
CA VAL A 55 -6.62 6.70 -7.67
C VAL A 55 -5.24 6.08 -7.84
N ILE A 56 -4.50 5.95 -6.75
CA ILE A 56 -3.21 5.26 -6.72
C ILE A 56 -3.50 3.75 -6.58
N GLY A 57 -3.54 3.05 -7.71
CA GLY A 57 -3.68 1.60 -7.74
C GLY A 57 -2.33 0.90 -7.57
N ASN A 58 -2.35 -0.44 -7.53
CA ASN A 58 -1.13 -1.22 -7.29
C ASN A 58 -0.11 -1.14 -8.43
N ALA A 59 -0.56 -0.86 -9.67
CA ALA A 59 0.27 -0.80 -10.86
C ALA A 59 0.48 0.63 -11.40
N GLY A 60 -0.03 1.66 -10.71
CA GLY A 60 0.15 3.05 -11.14
C GLY A 60 -0.95 4.01 -10.67
N LEU A 61 -0.91 5.23 -11.23
CA LEU A 61 -1.94 6.24 -11.04
C LEU A 61 -3.02 6.10 -12.11
N TYR A 62 -4.29 6.09 -11.70
CA TYR A 62 -5.42 5.97 -12.59
C TYR A 62 -6.33 7.19 -12.49
N GLU A 63 -6.71 7.74 -13.64
CA GLU A 63 -7.68 8.82 -13.73
C GLU A 63 -9.09 8.24 -13.81
N GLN A 64 -9.99 8.84 -13.06
CA GLN A 64 -11.36 8.37 -12.93
C GLN A 64 -12.33 9.55 -13.03
N HIS A 65 -13.29 9.39 -13.94
CA HIS A 65 -14.46 10.25 -14.05
C HIS A 65 -15.72 9.45 -13.77
N VAL A 66 -16.60 9.99 -12.95
CA VAL A 66 -17.93 9.42 -12.67
C VAL A 66 -18.96 10.51 -12.94
N ASN A 67 -20.04 10.19 -13.64
CA ASN A 67 -21.09 11.13 -13.99
C ASN A 67 -22.46 10.47 -13.86
N LEU A 68 -23.43 11.18 -13.31
CA LEU A 68 -24.81 10.78 -13.18
C LEU A 68 -25.64 11.62 -14.16
N LYS A 69 -26.14 10.98 -15.22
CA LYS A 69 -26.87 11.67 -16.28
C LYS A 69 -28.00 10.80 -16.81
N ASP A 70 -29.18 11.37 -17.00
CA ASP A 70 -30.35 10.73 -17.61
C ASP A 70 -30.76 9.40 -16.93
N GLY A 71 -30.62 9.30 -15.60
CA GLY A 71 -30.91 8.07 -14.85
C GLY A 71 -29.86 6.96 -15.02
N TYR A 72 -28.66 7.31 -15.48
CA TYR A 72 -27.54 6.39 -15.63
C TYR A 72 -26.30 6.92 -14.91
N LEU A 73 -25.58 6.01 -14.25
CA LEU A 73 -24.25 6.22 -13.74
C LEU A 73 -23.23 5.81 -14.79
N PHE A 74 -22.46 6.78 -15.26
CA PHE A 74 -21.35 6.61 -16.18
C PHE A 74 -20.04 6.63 -15.40
N SER A 75 -19.19 5.61 -15.58
CA SER A 75 -17.85 5.59 -14.99
C SER A 75 -16.80 5.38 -16.07
N ALA A 76 -15.86 6.30 -16.20
CA ALA A 76 -14.72 6.20 -17.10
C ALA A 76 -13.42 6.10 -16.29
N CYS A 77 -12.69 5.00 -16.46
CA CYS A 77 -11.41 4.76 -15.80
C CYS A 77 -10.30 4.56 -16.84
N SER A 78 -9.09 5.06 -16.57
CA SER A 78 -7.90 4.80 -17.39
C SER A 78 -7.33 3.38 -17.23
N CYS A 79 -7.88 2.54 -16.34
CA CYS A 79 -7.45 1.16 -16.18
C CYS A 79 -7.98 0.23 -17.28
N SER A 80 -7.24 -0.86 -17.54
CA SER A 80 -7.58 -1.93 -18.49
C SER A 80 -8.19 -3.18 -17.84
N VAL A 81 -8.59 -3.09 -16.56
CA VAL A 81 -9.10 -4.23 -15.78
C VAL A 81 -10.52 -4.59 -16.25
N PRO A 82 -10.82 -5.88 -16.57
CA PRO A 82 -12.13 -6.30 -17.05
C PRO A 82 -13.13 -6.54 -15.90
N GLU A 83 -13.29 -5.56 -15.01
CA GLU A 83 -14.23 -5.63 -13.89
C GLU A 83 -15.57 -5.00 -14.29
N GLU A 84 -16.64 -5.80 -14.31
CA GLU A 84 -18.00 -5.33 -14.59
C GLU A 84 -18.85 -5.31 -13.32
N PRO A 85 -19.79 -4.37 -13.19
CA PRO A 85 -20.02 -3.18 -14.02
C PRO A 85 -19.17 -1.97 -13.59
N LEU A 86 -18.42 -2.06 -12.48
CA LEU A 86 -17.51 -1.03 -11.99
C LEU A 86 -16.17 -1.65 -11.65
N CYS A 87 -15.09 -0.98 -12.03
CA CYS A 87 -13.77 -1.37 -11.55
C CYS A 87 -13.54 -0.90 -10.10
N ARG A 88 -12.58 -1.55 -9.42
CA ARG A 88 -12.13 -1.23 -8.07
C ARG A 88 -11.79 0.26 -7.86
N HIS A 89 -11.29 0.94 -8.89
CA HIS A 89 -11.00 2.39 -8.82
C HIS A 89 -12.29 3.23 -8.81
N SER A 90 -13.26 2.89 -9.68
CA SER A 90 -14.56 3.57 -9.74
C SER A 90 -15.33 3.39 -8.42
N ILE A 91 -15.30 2.17 -7.86
CA ILE A 91 -15.90 1.86 -6.56
C ILE A 91 -15.26 2.68 -5.45
N ALA A 92 -13.92 2.72 -5.40
CA ALA A 92 -13.19 3.46 -4.37
C ALA A 92 -13.52 4.95 -4.39
N VAL A 93 -13.68 5.54 -5.58
CA VAL A 93 -14.06 6.95 -5.75
C VAL A 93 -15.47 7.23 -5.26
N LEU A 94 -16.43 6.36 -5.56
CA LEU A 94 -17.81 6.51 -5.07
C LEU A 94 -17.89 6.41 -3.54
N LEU A 95 -17.16 5.46 -2.94
CA LEU A 95 -17.07 5.30 -1.49
C LEU A 95 -16.43 6.52 -0.82
N GLU A 96 -15.33 7.02 -1.37
CA GLU A 96 -14.64 8.19 -0.83
C GLU A 96 -15.49 9.46 -0.98
N TYR A 97 -16.18 9.63 -2.11
CA TYR A 97 -17.10 10.75 -2.31
C TYR A 97 -18.28 10.70 -1.35
N HIS A 98 -18.89 9.52 -1.12
CA HIS A 98 -19.95 9.38 -0.13
C HIS A 98 -19.46 9.76 1.28
N ARG A 99 -18.26 9.31 1.67
CA ARG A 99 -17.63 9.68 2.95
C ARG A 99 -17.38 11.18 3.07
N TRP A 100 -16.95 11.81 1.98
CA TRP A 100 -16.66 13.24 1.93
C TRP A 100 -17.92 14.12 1.93
N SER A 101 -18.99 13.67 1.26
CA SER A 101 -20.23 14.43 1.05
C SER A 101 -21.29 14.22 2.13
N THR A 102 -21.19 13.14 2.94
CA THR A 102 -22.12 12.89 4.04
C THR A 102 -21.69 13.69 5.29
N PRO A 103 -22.53 14.60 5.82
CA PRO A 103 -22.28 15.22 7.12
C PRO A 103 -22.35 14.14 8.19
N GLN A 104 -21.22 13.81 8.80
CA GLN A 104 -21.09 12.71 9.73
C GLN A 104 -21.98 12.94 10.98
N ALA A 105 -23.15 12.31 11.02
CA ALA A 105 -23.93 12.14 12.24
C ALA A 105 -23.22 11.09 13.12
N SER A 106 -22.49 11.58 14.12
CA SER A 106 -22.05 10.91 15.36
C SER A 106 -21.77 9.40 15.33
N SER A 107 -20.49 9.02 15.40
CA SER A 107 -20.05 7.79 16.08
C SER A 107 -18.98 8.14 17.11
N THR A 108 -19.36 8.00 18.38
CA THR A 108 -18.55 8.18 19.58
C THR A 108 -17.45 7.12 19.71
N SER A 109 -16.19 7.55 19.67
CA SER A 109 -15.12 7.05 20.56
C SER A 109 -13.80 7.81 20.34
N GLY A 110 -13.43 8.66 21.31
CA GLY A 110 -12.04 8.97 21.64
C GLY A 110 -11.40 10.21 21.00
N ILE A 111 -11.19 11.21 21.86
CA ILE A 111 -10.33 12.40 21.72
C ILE A 111 -11.02 13.64 21.11
N GLN A 112 -11.49 14.48 22.04
CA GLN A 112 -11.95 15.84 21.79
C GLN A 112 -10.87 16.65 21.05
N LYS A 113 -11.20 17.08 19.84
CA LYS A 113 -10.60 18.24 19.19
C LYS A 113 -11.77 19.15 18.86
N GLU A 114 -12.03 20.13 19.71
CA GLU A 114 -12.96 21.22 19.41
C GLU A 114 -12.50 21.90 18.11
N SER A 115 -13.43 22.02 17.17
CA SER A 115 -13.32 22.96 16.05
C SER A 115 -14.52 23.90 16.12
N PRO A 116 -14.34 25.18 15.81
CA PRO A 116 -15.33 26.20 16.13
C PRO A 116 -16.56 26.05 15.25
N SER A 117 -17.71 26.01 15.90
CA SER A 117 -19.02 26.21 15.29
C SER A 117 -19.05 27.52 14.51
N ARG A 118 -19.17 27.42 13.18
CA ARG A 118 -19.60 28.51 12.31
C ARG A 118 -21.02 28.93 12.73
N PRO A 119 -21.30 30.19 13.08
CA PRO A 119 -22.66 30.61 13.34
C PRO A 119 -23.46 30.59 12.03
N GLN A 120 -24.52 29.78 12.00
CA GLN A 120 -25.62 29.94 11.05
C GLN A 120 -26.49 31.10 11.54
N THR A 121 -26.48 32.21 10.80
CA THR A 121 -27.48 33.27 10.94
C THR A 121 -28.71 32.93 10.11
N ASN A 122 -29.76 32.44 10.78
CA ASN A 122 -31.12 32.53 10.28
C ASN A 122 -31.57 33.99 10.34
N HIS A 123 -31.58 34.69 9.21
CA HIS A 123 -32.47 35.84 9.03
C HIS A 123 -33.08 35.80 7.63
N SER A 124 -34.32 35.30 7.59
CA SER A 124 -35.26 35.58 6.53
C SER A 124 -35.70 37.03 6.66
N HIS A 125 -35.21 37.93 5.81
CA HIS A 125 -35.91 39.17 5.48
C HIS A 125 -35.53 39.62 4.06
N LYS A 126 -36.57 39.98 3.32
CA LYS A 126 -36.61 40.54 1.96
C LYS A 126 -35.41 41.46 1.59
N PRO A 127 -35.00 41.48 0.31
CA PRO A 127 -34.03 42.46 -0.17
C PRO A 127 -34.70 43.83 -0.28
N SER A 128 -34.27 44.77 0.56
CA SER A 128 -34.47 46.20 0.32
C SER A 128 -33.16 46.79 -0.22
N PRO A 129 -33.21 47.75 -1.15
CA PRO A 129 -32.04 48.21 -1.87
C PRO A 129 -31.10 49.00 -0.95
N LEU A 130 -29.80 48.77 -1.17
CA LEU A 130 -28.68 49.51 -0.61
C LEU A 130 -28.84 51.02 -0.89
N THR A 131 -29.36 51.75 0.09
CA THR A 131 -29.08 53.19 0.23
C THR A 131 -27.69 53.32 0.82
N LEU A 132 -26.73 53.75 -0.01
CA LEU A 132 -25.52 54.43 0.43
C LEU A 132 -25.94 55.71 1.18
N GLN A 133 -26.27 55.60 2.46
CA GLN A 133 -26.40 56.74 3.36
C GLN A 133 -25.06 56.93 4.05
N SER A 134 -24.27 57.85 3.51
CA SER A 134 -23.26 58.57 4.27
C SER A 134 -24.01 59.40 5.33
N SER A 135 -24.28 58.81 6.49
CA SER A 135 -24.53 59.58 7.69
C SER A 135 -23.16 60.00 8.21
N VAL A 136 -22.87 61.30 8.20
CA VAL A 136 -21.73 61.85 8.93
C VAL A 136 -21.96 61.51 10.39
N ALA A 137 -21.22 60.54 10.93
CA ALA A 137 -21.27 60.25 12.34
C ALA A 137 -20.76 61.46 13.11
N ASP A 138 -21.52 61.89 14.12
CA ASP A 138 -21.07 62.88 15.09
C ASP A 138 -20.02 62.23 16.01
N ILE A 139 -18.83 62.00 15.46
CA ILE A 139 -17.67 61.52 16.21
C ILE A 139 -17.18 62.67 17.09
N LYS A 140 -17.34 62.54 18.40
CA LYS A 140 -16.85 63.54 19.35
C LYS A 140 -15.32 63.50 19.37
N LEU A 141 -14.67 64.67 19.27
CA LEU A 141 -13.20 64.79 19.37
C LEU A 141 -12.64 64.14 20.66
N SER A 142 -13.39 64.18 21.75
CA SER A 142 -13.04 63.52 23.01
C SER A 142 -12.92 62.00 22.90
N GLU A 143 -13.69 61.36 22.03
CA GLU A 143 -13.62 59.91 21.79
C GLU A 143 -12.39 59.56 20.94
N ILE A 144 -12.08 60.40 19.94
CA ILE A 144 -10.88 60.27 19.11
C ILE A 144 -9.62 60.40 19.97
N LEU A 145 -9.57 61.38 20.88
CA LEU A 145 -8.42 61.55 21.78
C LEU A 145 -8.23 60.34 22.69
N LYS A 146 -9.30 59.82 23.30
CA LYS A 146 -9.27 58.57 24.08
C LYS A 146 -8.81 57.36 23.25
N PHE A 147 -9.20 57.31 21.98
CA PHE A 147 -8.73 56.28 21.06
C PHE A 147 -7.24 56.39 20.78
N VAL A 148 -6.71 57.59 20.49
CA VAL A 148 -5.28 57.81 20.23
C VAL A 148 -4.45 57.47 21.47
N GLU A 149 -4.91 57.85 22.66
CA GLU A 149 -4.27 57.50 23.93
C GLU A 149 -4.24 55.98 24.17
N TRP A 150 -5.29 55.25 23.77
CA TRP A 150 -5.31 53.78 23.84
C TRP A 150 -4.50 53.11 22.71
N LEU A 151 -4.47 53.70 21.52
CA LEU A 151 -3.79 53.15 20.35
C LEU A 151 -2.29 53.06 20.56
N GLN A 152 -1.69 54.07 21.22
CA GLN A 152 -0.24 54.09 21.47
C GLN A 152 0.27 52.89 22.30
N PRO A 153 -0.31 52.55 23.47
CA PRO A 153 0.06 51.33 24.18
C PRO A 153 -0.41 50.06 23.46
N ALA A 154 -1.52 50.08 22.70
CA ALA A 154 -1.96 48.95 21.90
C ALA A 154 -0.96 48.57 20.80
N MET A 155 -0.43 49.55 20.07
CA MET A 155 0.62 49.35 19.06
C MET A 155 1.88 48.73 19.68
N LYS A 156 2.33 49.24 20.84
CA LYS A 156 3.47 48.67 21.57
C LYS A 156 3.21 47.24 22.03
N ALA A 157 1.97 46.90 22.39
CA ALA A 157 1.59 45.54 22.77
C ALA A 157 1.64 44.60 21.55
N ILE A 158 1.17 45.04 20.38
CA ILE A 158 1.26 44.28 19.13
C ILE A 158 2.72 44.03 18.76
N GLU A 159 3.57 45.06 18.78
CA GLU A 159 5.01 44.94 18.47
C GLU A 159 5.76 43.97 19.39
N LYS A 160 5.29 43.83 20.63
CA LYS A 160 5.87 42.93 21.64
C LYS A 160 5.14 41.59 21.75
N GLU A 161 4.17 41.32 20.88
CA GLU A 161 3.31 40.12 20.91
C GLU A 161 2.58 39.94 22.25
N GLN A 162 2.26 41.03 22.95
CA GLN A 162 1.56 41.04 24.24
C GLN A 162 0.06 41.31 24.09
N PRO A 163 -0.79 40.85 25.02
CA PRO A 163 -2.22 41.10 24.97
C PRO A 163 -2.56 42.58 24.87
N LEU A 164 -3.57 42.92 24.08
CA LEU A 164 -4.00 44.30 23.91
C LEU A 164 -4.53 44.90 25.21
N PRO A 165 -4.30 46.22 25.44
CA PRO A 165 -4.80 46.89 26.63
C PRO A 165 -6.34 46.89 26.70
N PRO A 166 -6.92 47.01 27.91
CA PRO A 166 -8.37 47.07 28.10
C PRO A 166 -8.97 48.23 27.30
N SER A 167 -10.20 48.04 26.80
CA SER A 167 -10.85 49.06 25.98
C SER A 167 -11.17 50.29 26.85
N PRO A 168 -10.88 51.52 26.37
CA PRO A 168 -11.26 52.73 27.08
C PRO A 168 -12.79 52.85 27.17
N VAL A 169 -13.28 53.52 28.20
CA VAL A 169 -14.71 53.80 28.39
C VAL A 169 -15.14 54.90 27.42
N ILE A 170 -15.69 54.46 26.29
CA ILE A 170 -16.23 55.28 25.19
C ILE A 170 -17.70 54.86 25.02
N GLU A 171 -18.59 55.83 24.74
CA GLU A 171 -19.99 55.56 24.42
C GLU A 171 -20.10 54.64 23.19
N ALA A 172 -21.16 53.84 23.10
CA ALA A 172 -21.35 52.95 21.96
C ALA A 172 -21.48 53.79 20.68
N GLY A 173 -20.46 53.71 19.81
CA GLY A 173 -20.30 54.54 18.63
C GLY A 173 -19.16 54.04 17.73
N GLU A 174 -18.86 54.76 16.64
CA GLU A 174 -17.90 54.31 15.62
C GLU A 174 -16.48 54.06 16.18
N VAL A 175 -16.01 54.90 17.11
CA VAL A 175 -14.69 54.75 17.73
C VAL A 175 -14.61 53.46 18.56
N SER A 176 -15.69 53.09 19.25
CA SER A 176 -15.76 51.82 19.97
C SER A 176 -15.74 50.62 19.00
N ALA A 177 -16.39 50.76 17.83
CA ALA A 177 -16.37 49.74 16.79
C ALA A 177 -14.97 49.55 16.18
N TRP A 178 -14.18 50.63 16.03
CA TRP A 178 -12.78 50.52 15.59
C TRP A 178 -11.90 49.79 16.59
N ILE A 179 -12.03 50.08 17.89
CA ILE A 179 -11.28 49.39 18.95
C ILE A 179 -11.61 47.90 18.96
N LEU A 180 -12.90 47.55 18.84
CA LEU A 180 -13.34 46.16 18.74
C LEU A 180 -12.82 45.48 17.48
N ALA A 181 -12.84 46.18 16.34
CA ALA A 181 -12.29 45.66 15.09
C ALA A 181 -10.79 45.36 15.24
N ILE A 182 -10.00 46.29 15.79
CA ILE A 182 -8.56 46.10 16.04
C ILE A 182 -8.31 44.89 16.95
N LYS A 183 -9.08 44.76 18.05
CA LYS A 183 -8.98 43.60 18.95
C LYS A 183 -9.28 42.29 18.23
N SER A 184 -10.40 42.23 17.50
CA SER A 184 -10.76 41.02 16.76
C SER A 184 -9.74 40.63 15.69
N LEU A 185 -9.07 41.61 15.07
CA LEU A 185 -8.02 41.35 14.09
C LEU A 185 -6.76 40.79 14.75
N GLU A 186 -6.37 41.32 15.90
CA GLU A 186 -5.20 40.85 16.66
C GLU A 186 -5.44 39.46 17.28
N ASP A 187 -6.62 39.21 17.84
CA ASP A 187 -6.99 37.89 18.37
C ASP A 187 -6.97 36.86 17.24
N ARG A 188 -7.56 37.17 16.08
CA ARG A 188 -7.51 36.31 14.90
C ARG A 188 -6.08 36.10 14.38
N ARG A 189 -5.20 37.12 14.45
CA ARG A 189 -3.79 36.98 14.06
C ARG A 189 -3.09 35.96 14.96
N ARG A 190 -3.27 36.06 16.28
CA ARG A 190 -2.70 35.11 17.25
C ARG A 190 -3.21 33.70 17.05
N GLU A 191 -4.52 33.53 16.90
CA GLU A 191 -5.11 32.22 16.60
C GLU A 191 -4.51 31.62 15.32
N THR A 192 -4.29 32.45 14.29
CA THR A 192 -3.67 32.00 13.04
C THR A 192 -2.23 31.56 13.26
N GLU A 193 -1.45 32.29 14.06
CA GLU A 193 -0.07 31.93 14.40
C GLU A 193 0.02 30.64 15.20
N ASP A 194 -0.86 30.42 16.17
CA ASP A 194 -0.93 29.18 16.94
C ASP A 194 -1.26 27.98 16.04
N VAL A 195 -2.19 28.17 15.10
CA VAL A 195 -2.54 27.15 14.09
C VAL A 195 -1.34 26.87 13.18
N LEU A 196 -0.64 27.91 12.71
CA LEU A 196 0.55 27.75 11.87
C LEU A 196 1.67 27.00 12.61
N ALA A 197 1.96 27.38 13.85
CA ALA A 197 2.96 26.69 14.68
C ALA A 197 2.61 25.21 14.89
N THR A 198 1.33 24.90 15.11
CA THR A 198 0.84 23.53 15.24
C THR A 198 1.01 22.75 13.93
N LEU A 199 0.63 23.34 12.79
CA LEU A 199 0.78 22.71 11.47
C LEU A 199 2.26 22.48 11.10
N GLU A 200 3.14 23.41 11.43
CA GLU A 200 4.58 23.25 11.25
C GLU A 200 5.15 22.11 12.10
N ALA A 201 4.70 21.96 13.35
CA ALA A 201 5.06 20.84 14.18
C ALA A 201 4.57 19.51 13.59
N GLU A 202 3.30 19.42 13.18
CA GLU A 202 2.75 18.22 12.53
C GLU A 202 3.50 17.88 11.24
N LEU A 203 3.89 18.88 10.44
CA LEU A 203 4.65 18.67 9.21
C LEU A 203 6.05 18.10 9.51
N ARG A 204 6.73 18.64 10.53
CA ARG A 204 8.02 18.10 10.99
C ARG A 204 7.91 16.65 11.45
N ASP A 205 6.86 16.32 12.20
CA ASP A 205 6.61 14.96 12.68
C ASP A 205 6.31 13.99 11.54
N ARG A 206 5.45 14.39 10.59
CA ARG A 206 5.16 13.60 9.38
C ARG A 206 6.42 13.38 8.55
N LYS A 207 7.26 14.40 8.39
CA LYS A 207 8.54 14.29 7.67
C LYS A 207 9.50 13.32 8.37
N ALA A 208 9.62 13.39 9.69
CA ALA A 208 10.43 12.46 10.47
C ALA A 208 9.91 11.02 10.36
N TYR A 209 8.59 10.83 10.40
CA TYR A 209 7.97 9.52 10.21
C TYR A 209 8.24 8.95 8.82
N ALA A 210 8.07 9.75 7.75
CA ALA A 210 8.38 9.34 6.39
C ALA A 210 9.87 8.96 6.24
N GLY A 211 10.78 9.70 6.91
CA GLY A 211 12.19 9.35 6.98
C GLY A 211 12.44 7.97 7.59
N ARG A 212 11.78 7.65 8.72
CA ARG A 212 11.88 6.32 9.35
C ARG A 212 11.35 5.20 8.46
N LEU A 213 10.19 5.38 7.83
CA LEU A 213 9.63 4.40 6.89
C LEU A 213 10.58 4.16 5.70
N THR A 214 11.20 5.22 5.19
CA THR A 214 12.17 5.11 4.10
C THR A 214 13.39 4.30 4.53
N GLN A 215 13.92 4.54 5.75
CA GLN A 215 15.04 3.76 6.29
C GLN A 215 14.67 2.28 6.50
N GLN A 216 13.47 2.00 7.02
CA GLN A 216 12.97 0.63 7.18
C GLN A 216 12.83 -0.08 5.83
N LEU A 217 12.32 0.61 4.81
CA LEU A 217 12.24 0.06 3.46
C LEU A 217 13.62 -0.25 2.88
N GLN A 218 14.59 0.66 3.06
CA GLN A 218 15.97 0.43 2.62
C GLN A 218 16.62 -0.76 3.31
N ALA A 219 16.42 -0.91 4.62
CA ALA A 219 16.90 -2.07 5.38
C ALA A 219 16.27 -3.38 4.88
N SER A 220 14.95 -3.40 4.70
CA SER A 220 14.23 -4.58 4.19
C SER A 220 14.69 -4.95 2.77
N VAL A 221 14.95 -3.97 1.90
CA VAL A 221 15.51 -4.22 0.56
C VAL A 221 16.92 -4.80 0.64
N ALA A 222 17.75 -4.35 1.59
CA ALA A 222 19.08 -4.91 1.79
C ALA A 222 19.01 -6.37 2.27
N GLU A 223 18.14 -6.66 3.24
CA GLU A 223 17.88 -8.04 3.72
C GLU A 223 17.33 -8.94 2.61
N LEU A 224 16.43 -8.44 1.77
CA LEU A 224 15.92 -9.21 0.64
C LEU A 224 17.04 -9.54 -0.36
N LYS A 225 17.95 -8.61 -0.61
CA LYS A 225 19.10 -8.85 -1.50
C LYS A 225 20.03 -9.92 -0.94
N THR A 226 20.31 -9.91 0.37
CA THR A 226 21.15 -10.94 1.00
C THR A 226 20.46 -12.30 1.03
N ALA A 227 19.14 -12.34 1.27
CA ALA A 227 18.34 -13.56 1.16
C ALA A 227 18.34 -14.11 -0.28
N GLN A 228 18.28 -13.23 -1.28
CA GLN A 228 18.34 -13.63 -2.69
C GLN A 228 19.70 -14.20 -3.07
N THR A 229 20.81 -13.62 -2.61
CA THR A 229 22.15 -14.15 -2.89
C THR A 229 22.35 -15.52 -2.25
N THR A 230 21.98 -15.67 -0.98
CA THR A 230 22.08 -16.96 -0.27
C THR A 230 21.21 -18.05 -0.92
N THR A 231 20.01 -17.72 -1.38
CA THR A 231 19.15 -18.66 -2.11
C THR A 231 19.83 -19.14 -3.40
N ARG A 232 20.41 -18.22 -4.18
CA ARG A 232 21.16 -18.57 -5.41
C ARG A 232 22.39 -19.42 -5.11
N ASP A 233 23.08 -19.17 -4.00
CA ASP A 233 24.24 -19.95 -3.60
C ASP A 233 23.82 -21.38 -3.24
N LEU A 234 22.74 -21.55 -2.46
CA LEU A 234 22.16 -22.85 -2.15
C LEU A 234 21.67 -23.60 -3.40
N GLU A 235 21.05 -22.91 -4.36
CA GLU A 235 20.66 -23.51 -5.64
C GLU A 235 21.87 -24.08 -6.40
N ARG A 236 23.01 -23.37 -6.39
CA ARG A 236 24.25 -23.87 -7.01
C ARG A 236 24.81 -25.07 -6.25
N GLU A 237 24.79 -25.07 -4.92
CA GLU A 237 25.22 -26.22 -4.12
C GLU A 237 24.34 -27.45 -4.40
N VAL A 238 23.01 -27.29 -4.40
CA VAL A 238 22.07 -28.36 -4.74
C VAL A 238 22.32 -28.90 -6.15
N SER A 239 22.60 -28.03 -7.13
CA SER A 239 22.94 -28.47 -8.48
C SER A 239 24.23 -29.29 -8.52
N THR A 240 25.22 -28.92 -7.70
CA THR A 240 26.50 -29.62 -7.58
C THR A 240 26.31 -30.99 -6.93
N TYR A 241 25.50 -31.07 -5.86
CA TYR A 241 25.17 -32.35 -5.23
C TYR A 241 24.41 -33.26 -6.17
N ARG A 242 23.43 -32.75 -6.93
CA ARG A 242 22.73 -33.53 -7.97
C ARG A 242 23.70 -34.11 -9.00
N ALA A 243 24.65 -33.31 -9.49
CA ALA A 243 25.66 -33.78 -10.42
C ALA A 243 26.55 -34.88 -9.81
N SER A 244 26.93 -34.74 -8.53
CA SER A 244 27.72 -35.77 -7.84
C SER A 244 26.94 -37.08 -7.63
N LEU A 245 25.64 -37.01 -7.34
CA LEU A 245 24.77 -38.18 -7.24
C LEU A 245 24.62 -38.90 -8.57
N THR A 246 24.50 -38.16 -9.69
CA THR A 246 24.49 -38.78 -11.03
C THR A 246 25.77 -39.56 -11.28
N LYS A 247 26.94 -38.98 -10.99
CA LYS A 247 28.24 -39.66 -11.12
C LYS A 247 28.34 -40.90 -10.22
N LEU A 248 27.80 -40.83 -9.00
CA LEU A 248 27.77 -41.99 -8.10
C LEU A 248 26.89 -43.12 -8.68
N GLY A 249 25.77 -42.76 -9.31
CA GLY A 249 24.92 -43.71 -10.03
C GLY A 249 25.64 -44.36 -11.21
N GLU A 250 26.38 -43.58 -12.00
CA GLU A 250 27.24 -44.10 -13.09
C GLU A 250 28.30 -45.08 -12.55
N LEU A 251 29.01 -44.70 -11.49
CA LEU A 251 30.02 -45.55 -10.86
C LEU A 251 29.43 -46.86 -10.29
N THR A 252 28.21 -46.79 -9.74
CA THR A 252 27.49 -47.98 -9.25
C THR A 252 27.18 -48.93 -10.40
N ASN A 253 26.79 -48.40 -11.56
CA ASN A 253 26.57 -49.21 -12.76
C ASN A 253 27.87 -49.85 -13.27
N GLU A 254 28.99 -49.11 -13.26
CA GLU A 254 30.30 -49.66 -13.61
C GLU A 254 30.71 -50.79 -12.67
N VAL A 255 30.53 -50.63 -11.36
CA VAL A 255 30.81 -51.69 -10.38
C VAL A 255 29.96 -52.92 -10.65
N ALA A 256 28.66 -52.77 -10.97
CA ALA A 256 27.80 -53.89 -11.33
C ALA A 256 28.26 -54.61 -12.62
N GLN A 257 28.77 -53.86 -13.60
CA GLN A 257 29.36 -54.45 -14.80
C GLN A 257 30.65 -55.22 -14.50
N TYR A 258 31.53 -54.68 -13.67
CA TYR A 258 32.74 -55.38 -13.24
C TYR A 258 32.42 -56.64 -12.44
N ASP A 259 31.41 -56.61 -11.56
CA ASP A 259 30.95 -57.79 -10.81
C ASP A 259 30.49 -58.90 -11.76
N GLU A 260 29.69 -58.56 -12.78
CA GLU A 260 29.25 -59.51 -13.80
C GLU A 260 30.43 -60.08 -14.61
N GLN A 261 31.41 -59.25 -14.98
CA GLN A 261 32.63 -59.71 -15.66
C GLN A 261 33.45 -60.67 -14.79
N ILE A 262 33.62 -60.36 -13.50
CA ILE A 262 34.32 -61.23 -12.55
C ILE A 262 33.59 -62.57 -12.43
N ARG A 263 32.26 -62.55 -12.34
CA ARG A 263 31.43 -63.76 -12.26
C ARG A 263 31.51 -64.61 -13.52
N MET A 264 31.58 -64.00 -14.70
CA MET A 264 31.86 -64.69 -15.96
C MET A 264 33.24 -65.35 -15.97
N ALA A 265 34.28 -64.59 -15.61
CA ALA A 265 35.66 -65.09 -15.56
C ALA A 265 35.81 -66.23 -14.54
N ALA A 266 35.19 -66.13 -13.36
CA ALA A 266 35.18 -67.18 -12.35
C ALA A 266 34.55 -68.47 -12.87
N ARG A 267 33.45 -68.38 -13.66
CA ARG A 267 32.84 -69.55 -14.31
C ARG A 267 33.75 -70.18 -15.35
N GLU A 268 34.41 -69.39 -16.19
CA GLU A 268 35.35 -69.90 -17.18
C GLU A 268 36.56 -70.60 -16.52
N ILE A 269 37.07 -70.05 -15.41
CA ILE A 269 38.16 -70.68 -14.63
C ILE A 269 37.69 -72.02 -14.05
N LEU A 270 36.48 -72.08 -13.48
CA LEU A 270 35.92 -73.34 -12.96
C LEU A 270 35.73 -74.38 -14.08
N GLU A 271 35.23 -73.96 -15.25
CA GLU A 271 35.06 -74.83 -16.41
C GLU A 271 36.41 -75.37 -16.88
N LYS A 272 37.43 -74.52 -17.05
CA LYS A 272 38.78 -74.95 -17.41
C LYS A 272 39.40 -75.85 -16.36
N GLY A 273 39.19 -75.56 -15.07
CA GLY A 273 39.61 -76.43 -13.96
C GLY A 273 39.03 -77.85 -14.11
N SER A 274 37.73 -77.96 -14.39
CA SER A 274 37.10 -79.25 -14.62
C SER A 274 37.65 -80.00 -15.86
N HIS A 275 38.06 -79.28 -16.90
CA HIS A 275 38.73 -79.87 -18.05
C HIS A 275 40.12 -80.41 -17.69
N PHE A 276 40.89 -79.66 -16.91
CA PHE A 276 42.19 -80.13 -16.41
C PHE A 276 42.04 -81.37 -15.52
N ASP A 277 41.04 -81.42 -14.64
CA ASP A 277 40.76 -82.61 -13.82
C ASP A 277 40.41 -83.84 -14.68
N LYS A 278 39.63 -83.67 -15.76
CA LYS A 278 39.35 -84.73 -16.74
C LYS A 278 40.61 -85.20 -17.47
N VAL A 279 41.47 -84.27 -17.86
CA VAL A 279 42.75 -84.62 -18.49
C VAL A 279 43.66 -85.36 -17.49
N ALA A 280 43.76 -84.88 -16.26
CA ALA A 280 44.55 -85.54 -15.21
C ALA A 280 44.05 -86.96 -14.90
N THR A 281 42.73 -87.16 -14.84
CA THR A 281 42.13 -88.50 -14.70
C THR A 281 42.43 -89.39 -15.90
N SER A 282 42.31 -88.88 -17.13
CA SER A 282 42.68 -89.65 -18.33
C SER A 282 44.17 -90.05 -18.35
N PHE A 283 45.08 -89.18 -17.92
CA PHE A 283 46.50 -89.52 -17.79
C PHE A 283 46.74 -90.60 -16.74
N LYS A 284 45.99 -90.56 -15.63
CA LYS A 284 46.05 -91.58 -14.59
C LYS A 284 45.57 -92.94 -15.11
N GLU A 285 44.46 -92.98 -15.84
CA GLU A 285 43.94 -94.20 -16.49
C GLU A 285 44.95 -94.78 -17.48
N VAL A 286 45.53 -93.95 -18.37
CA VAL A 286 46.57 -94.40 -19.32
C VAL A 286 47.82 -94.92 -18.59
N ALA A 287 48.24 -94.25 -17.51
CA ALA A 287 49.35 -94.72 -16.69
C ALA A 287 49.04 -96.07 -16.02
N GLU A 288 47.83 -96.27 -15.52
CA GLU A 288 47.35 -97.54 -14.95
C GLU A 288 47.29 -98.65 -16.02
N GLU A 289 46.81 -98.38 -17.23
CA GLU A 289 46.81 -99.32 -18.37
C GLU A 289 48.23 -99.69 -18.81
N LEU A 290 49.13 -98.72 -18.96
CA LEU A 290 50.54 -98.98 -19.28
C LEU A 290 51.21 -99.84 -18.22
N GLN A 291 50.90 -99.61 -16.94
CA GLN A 291 51.43 -100.39 -15.84
C GLN A 291 50.85 -101.81 -15.80
N ALA A 292 49.59 -102.00 -16.23
CA ALA A 292 48.98 -103.31 -16.42
C ALA A 292 49.61 -104.06 -17.59
N VAL A 293 49.83 -103.41 -18.73
CA VAL A 293 50.51 -103.99 -19.91
C VAL A 293 51.94 -104.42 -19.56
N ALA A 294 52.68 -103.58 -18.84
CA ALA A 294 54.03 -103.88 -18.37
C ALA A 294 54.09 -105.09 -17.40
N LYS A 295 52.99 -105.40 -16.70
CA LYS A 295 52.86 -106.59 -15.85
C LYS A 295 52.44 -107.85 -16.63
N THR A 296 51.86 -107.70 -17.82
CA THR A 296 51.38 -108.80 -18.67
C THR A 296 52.38 -109.25 -19.75
N THR A 297 53.46 -108.51 -19.98
CA THR A 297 54.54 -108.95 -20.89
C THR A 297 55.39 -110.02 -20.20
N PRO A 298 55.43 -111.27 -20.68
CA PRO A 298 56.41 -112.25 -20.20
C PRO A 298 57.78 -111.81 -20.70
N GLN A 299 58.72 -111.73 -19.77
CA GLN A 299 60.15 -111.56 -20.04
C GLN A 299 60.65 -112.69 -20.98
N PRO A 300 61.35 -112.38 -22.08
CA PRO A 300 62.31 -113.32 -22.65
C PRO A 300 63.57 -113.43 -21.76
#